data_AF-A0A821WSS7-F1
#
_entry.id   AF-A0A821WSS7-F1
#
_cell.length_a   1.000
_cell.length_b   1.000
_cell.length_c   1.000
_cell.angle_alpha   90.00
_cell.angle_beta   90.00
_cell.angle_gamma   90.00
#
_symmetry.space_group_name_H-M   'P 1'
#
loop_
_entity.id
_entity.type
_entity.pdbx_description
1 polymer ?
#
loop_
_entity_poly.entity_id
_entity_poly.type
_entity_poly.pdbx_seq_one_letter_code
_entity_poly.pdbx_strand_id
1 'polypeptide(L)'
;MPGIYAPNIIFDRCRLDLAIFDGAFMPNAKIIDSAIFNTSFDRVYAPDLTMGDVIFYQNNFQGAILHRMNFASGIDIFGTVDMTNADMLDSFTSQQTTINVSVFAHPFLILRNARLSNASFGPINDSNLVIDGGAEETVCK
;
A
#
# COMPACT_ATOMS: atom_id res chain seq x y z
N MET A 1 14.01 14.45 2.55
CA MET A 1 14.30 14.76 1.13
C MET A 1 12.97 15.07 0.46
N PRO A 2 12.91 16.01 -0.51
CA PRO A 2 11.71 16.13 -1.33
C PRO A 2 11.50 14.80 -2.07
N GLY A 3 10.27 14.26 -2.00
CA GLY A 3 9.94 12.99 -2.64
C GLY A 3 10.01 13.05 -4.17
N ILE A 4 9.99 11.89 -4.80
CA ILE A 4 10.01 11.76 -6.27
C ILE A 4 8.66 12.24 -6.83
N TYR A 5 8.66 13.08 -7.88
CA TYR A 5 7.45 13.40 -8.64
C TYR A 5 7.42 12.57 -9.93
N ALA A 6 6.58 11.53 -9.96
CA ALA A 6 6.53 10.57 -11.06
C ALA A 6 5.10 10.06 -11.33
N PRO A 7 4.19 10.93 -11.80
CA PRO A 7 2.84 10.51 -12.17
C PRO A 7 2.87 9.55 -13.38
N ASN A 8 1.98 8.54 -13.38
CA ASN A 8 1.86 7.51 -14.43
C ASN A 8 3.13 6.67 -14.67
N ILE A 9 4.05 6.61 -13.71
CA ILE A 9 5.23 5.76 -13.83
C ILE A 9 4.83 4.28 -13.87
N ILE A 10 5.50 3.53 -14.74
CA ILE A 10 5.26 2.09 -14.94
C ILE A 10 6.55 1.34 -14.64
N PHE A 11 6.46 0.41 -13.71
CA PHE A 11 7.45 -0.63 -13.45
C PHE A 11 6.89 -1.93 -14.02
N ASP A 12 7.36 -2.35 -15.19
CA ASP A 12 7.01 -3.63 -15.84
C ASP A 12 8.25 -4.53 -15.81
N ARG A 13 8.11 -5.76 -15.31
CA ARG A 13 9.21 -6.74 -15.22
C ARG A 13 10.45 -6.17 -14.54
N CYS A 14 10.23 -5.37 -13.51
CA CYS A 14 11.26 -4.70 -12.75
C CYS A 14 11.63 -5.49 -11.50
N ARG A 15 12.85 -5.27 -11.05
CA ARG A 15 13.29 -5.68 -9.72
C ARG A 15 13.67 -4.43 -8.92
N LEU A 16 12.87 -4.14 -7.90
CA LEU A 16 13.04 -3.00 -7.00
C LEU A 16 13.70 -3.48 -5.71
N ASP A 17 15.02 -3.51 -5.71
CA ASP A 17 15.82 -3.91 -4.55
C ASP A 17 16.33 -2.65 -3.84
N LEU A 18 16.02 -2.49 -2.55
CA LEU A 18 16.49 -1.38 -1.70
C LEU A 18 16.11 0.01 -2.26
N ALA A 19 15.04 0.10 -3.05
CA ALA A 19 14.58 1.36 -3.60
C ALA A 19 13.89 2.21 -2.52
N ILE A 20 13.97 3.54 -2.66
CA ILE A 20 13.37 4.49 -1.71
C ILE A 20 12.47 5.45 -2.48
N PHE A 21 11.17 5.34 -2.25
CA PHE A 21 10.10 6.18 -2.79
C PHE A 21 9.40 7.00 -1.70
N ASP A 22 10.06 7.21 -0.56
CA ASP A 22 9.48 7.91 0.58
C ASP A 22 9.03 9.33 0.21
N GLY A 23 7.78 9.67 0.56
CA GLY A 23 7.14 10.94 0.25
C GLY A 23 6.92 11.19 -1.25
N ALA A 24 7.08 10.18 -2.11
CA ALA A 24 6.90 10.34 -3.55
C ALA A 24 5.44 10.59 -3.93
N PHE A 25 5.24 11.32 -5.01
CA PHE A 25 3.95 11.58 -5.65
C PHE A 25 3.88 10.78 -6.95
N MET A 26 3.12 9.69 -6.93
CA MET A 26 3.06 8.66 -7.98
C MET A 26 1.60 8.28 -8.32
N PRO A 27 0.71 9.24 -8.61
CA PRO A 27 -0.67 8.91 -8.96
C PRO A 27 -0.72 8.11 -10.27
N ASN A 28 -1.65 7.15 -10.34
CA ASN A 28 -1.84 6.25 -11.49
C ASN A 28 -0.59 5.42 -11.84
N ALA A 29 0.32 5.23 -10.88
CA ALA A 29 1.48 4.38 -11.09
C ALA A 29 1.06 2.92 -11.27
N LYS A 30 1.92 2.15 -11.94
CA LYS A 30 1.71 0.71 -12.15
C LYS A 30 2.97 -0.05 -11.79
N ILE A 31 2.80 -1.14 -11.04
CA ILE A 31 3.85 -2.10 -10.76
C ILE A 31 3.35 -3.47 -11.18
N ILE A 32 3.81 -3.95 -12.33
CA ILE A 32 3.32 -5.17 -12.98
C ILE A 32 4.47 -6.15 -13.18
N ASP A 33 4.22 -7.44 -12.98
CA ASP A 33 5.17 -8.53 -13.23
C ASP A 33 6.53 -8.30 -12.53
N SER A 34 6.51 -7.69 -11.35
CA SER A 34 7.71 -7.12 -10.72
C SER A 34 7.95 -7.70 -9.33
N ALA A 35 9.22 -7.70 -8.91
CA ALA A 35 9.60 -8.15 -7.58
C ALA A 35 10.15 -6.98 -6.76
N ILE A 36 9.62 -6.82 -5.54
CA ILE A 36 9.86 -5.68 -4.67
C ILE A 36 10.46 -6.17 -3.34
N PHE A 37 11.75 -5.88 -3.16
CA PHE A 37 12.55 -6.36 -2.03
C PHE A 37 13.13 -5.18 -1.25
N ASN A 38 12.87 -5.14 0.06
CA ASN A 38 13.44 -4.12 0.95
C ASN A 38 13.21 -2.68 0.47
N THR A 39 12.07 -2.42 -0.18
CA THR A 39 11.74 -1.11 -0.74
C THR A 39 10.87 -0.32 0.23
N SER A 40 11.15 0.98 0.33
CA SER A 40 10.40 1.90 1.16
C SER A 40 9.52 2.82 0.31
N PHE A 41 8.27 2.95 0.72
CA PHE A 41 7.21 3.81 0.20
C PHE A 41 6.59 4.62 1.35
N ASP A 42 7.38 4.98 2.36
CA ASP A 42 6.90 5.71 3.55
C ASP A 42 6.24 7.02 3.12
N ARG A 43 4.97 7.22 3.50
CA ARG A 43 4.16 8.40 3.15
C ARG A 43 4.10 8.69 1.64
N VAL A 44 4.18 7.66 0.79
CA VAL A 44 3.93 7.83 -0.64
C VAL A 44 2.49 8.27 -0.90
N TYR A 45 2.28 9.16 -1.85
CA TYR A 45 0.96 9.47 -2.41
C TYR A 45 0.83 8.78 -3.77
N ALA A 46 0.12 7.66 -3.80
CA ALA A 46 -0.08 6.85 -5.01
C ALA A 46 -1.55 6.40 -5.14
N PRO A 47 -2.49 7.35 -5.31
CA PRO A 47 -3.87 6.99 -5.64
C PRO A 47 -3.92 6.30 -7.00
N ASP A 48 -4.90 5.41 -7.16
CA ASP A 48 -5.13 4.64 -8.39
C ASP A 48 -3.92 3.77 -8.79
N LEU A 49 -3.05 3.45 -7.83
CA LEU A 49 -1.93 2.54 -8.02
C LEU A 49 -2.44 1.15 -8.41
N THR A 50 -1.94 0.61 -9.51
CA THR A 50 -2.23 -0.75 -9.92
C THR A 50 -1.03 -1.65 -9.65
N MET A 51 -1.25 -2.74 -8.93
CA MET A 51 -0.26 -3.80 -8.72
C MET A 51 -0.77 -5.12 -9.26
N GLY A 52 0.00 -5.78 -10.11
CA GLY A 52 -0.37 -7.07 -10.71
C GLY A 52 0.84 -7.97 -10.86
N ASP A 53 0.73 -9.23 -10.46
CA ASP A 53 1.80 -10.23 -10.54
C ASP A 53 3.07 -9.72 -9.83
N VAL A 54 2.89 -9.31 -8.57
CA VAL A 54 3.92 -8.69 -7.72
C VAL A 54 4.34 -9.61 -6.58
N ILE A 55 5.64 -9.72 -6.40
CA ILE A 55 6.25 -10.41 -5.26
C ILE A 55 6.77 -9.38 -4.27
N PHE A 56 6.33 -9.48 -3.01
CA PHE A 56 6.79 -8.65 -1.91
C PHE A 56 7.69 -9.40 -0.92
N TYR A 57 8.77 -8.74 -0.52
CA TYR A 57 9.61 -9.15 0.60
C TYR A 57 10.14 -7.93 1.38
N GLN A 58 9.71 -7.77 2.63
CA GLN A 58 10.20 -6.72 3.55
C GLN A 58 9.99 -5.30 3.02
N ASN A 59 8.75 -4.87 2.81
CA ASN A 59 8.44 -3.55 2.26
C ASN A 59 7.73 -2.65 3.28
N ASN A 60 7.93 -1.34 3.13
CA ASN A 60 7.34 -0.34 4.00
C ASN A 60 6.42 0.59 3.21
N PHE A 61 5.15 0.69 3.61
CA PHE A 61 4.11 1.59 3.12
C PHE A 61 3.49 2.40 4.26
N GLN A 62 4.23 2.60 5.36
CA GLN A 62 3.72 3.32 6.51
C GLN A 62 3.23 4.73 6.10
N GLY A 63 2.03 5.12 6.51
CA GLY A 63 1.44 6.43 6.20
C GLY A 63 1.17 6.68 4.70
N ALA A 64 1.23 5.66 3.84
CA ALA A 64 0.98 5.81 2.42
C ALA A 64 -0.51 6.13 2.14
N ILE A 65 -0.76 6.98 1.15
CA ILE A 65 -2.10 7.28 0.63
C ILE A 65 -2.28 6.48 -0.67
N LEU A 66 -3.08 5.43 -0.61
CA LEU A 66 -3.28 4.40 -1.62
C LEU A 66 -4.76 4.28 -2.02
N HIS A 67 -5.48 5.40 -2.08
CA HIS A 67 -6.91 5.40 -2.43
C HIS A 67 -7.14 4.76 -3.79
N ARG A 68 -8.21 3.95 -3.90
CA ARG A 68 -8.59 3.25 -5.13
C ARG A 68 -7.46 2.41 -5.73
N MET A 69 -6.53 1.94 -4.89
CA MET A 69 -5.50 1.02 -5.31
C MET A 69 -6.15 -0.28 -5.81
N ASN A 70 -5.61 -0.81 -6.89
CA ASN A 70 -6.07 -2.05 -7.49
C ASN A 70 -4.99 -3.13 -7.42
N PHE A 71 -5.28 -4.22 -6.72
CA PHE A 71 -4.54 -5.48 -6.88
C PHE A 71 -5.14 -6.24 -8.06
N ALA A 72 -4.54 -6.05 -9.24
CA ALA A 72 -5.02 -6.58 -10.50
C ALA A 72 -4.96 -8.12 -10.56
N SER A 73 -3.83 -8.69 -10.14
CA SER A 73 -3.54 -10.12 -10.16
C SER A 73 -2.34 -10.47 -9.26
N GLY A 74 -2.21 -11.74 -8.85
CA GLY A 74 -0.95 -12.39 -8.46
C GLY A 74 -0.12 -11.64 -7.41
N ILE A 75 -0.59 -11.58 -6.16
CA ILE A 75 0.18 -10.96 -5.07
C ILE A 75 0.75 -12.06 -4.17
N ASP A 76 2.07 -12.19 -4.19
CA ASP A 76 2.81 -13.10 -3.31
C ASP A 76 3.57 -12.30 -2.25
N ILE A 77 3.36 -12.63 -0.98
CA ILE A 77 4.02 -11.94 0.15
C ILE A 77 4.89 -12.96 0.90
N PHE A 78 6.21 -12.84 0.78
CA PHE A 78 7.18 -13.74 1.44
C PHE A 78 7.88 -13.11 2.66
N GLY A 79 7.57 -11.85 2.97
CA GLY A 79 8.13 -11.13 4.12
C GLY A 79 7.21 -10.00 4.54
N THR A 80 7.59 -9.27 5.59
CA THR A 80 6.76 -8.19 6.14
C THR A 80 6.40 -7.16 5.08
N VAL A 81 5.14 -6.75 5.04
CA VAL A 81 4.68 -5.56 4.31
C VAL A 81 3.99 -4.69 5.35
N ASP A 82 4.64 -3.58 5.71
CA ASP A 82 4.12 -2.68 6.73
C ASP A 82 3.23 -1.61 6.10
N MET A 83 1.94 -1.65 6.40
CA MET A 83 0.95 -0.66 5.97
C MET A 83 0.40 0.13 7.17
N THR A 84 1.19 0.27 8.24
CA THR A 84 0.78 1.01 9.43
C THR A 84 0.38 2.45 9.06
N ASN A 85 -0.79 2.91 9.51
CA ASN A 85 -1.36 4.22 9.16
C ASN A 85 -1.56 4.46 7.64
N ALA A 86 -1.50 3.42 6.79
CA ALA A 86 -1.80 3.58 5.37
C ALA A 86 -3.30 3.81 5.16
N ASP A 87 -3.64 4.53 4.10
CA ASP A 87 -5.01 4.85 3.74
C ASP A 87 -5.36 4.24 2.38
N MET A 88 -6.18 3.20 2.41
CA MET A 88 -6.56 2.39 1.26
C MET A 88 -8.05 2.50 0.94
N LEU A 89 -8.67 3.66 1.21
CA LEU A 89 -10.08 3.89 0.93
C LEU A 89 -10.43 3.54 -0.52
N ASP A 90 -11.54 2.82 -0.72
CA ASP A 90 -12.04 2.37 -2.02
C ASP A 90 -11.08 1.46 -2.82
N SER A 91 -10.03 0.93 -2.19
CA SER A 91 -9.11 -0.02 -2.85
C SER A 91 -9.77 -1.39 -3.04
N PHE A 92 -9.43 -2.07 -4.12
CA PHE A 92 -10.05 -3.35 -4.45
C PHE A 92 -9.05 -4.35 -4.99
N THR A 93 -9.45 -5.62 -4.99
CA THR A 93 -8.73 -6.71 -5.64
C THR A 93 -9.62 -7.24 -6.76
N SER A 94 -9.12 -7.26 -7.99
CA SER A 94 -9.87 -7.80 -9.14
C SER A 94 -9.73 -9.32 -9.30
N GLN A 95 -8.88 -9.98 -8.50
CA GLN A 95 -8.70 -11.43 -8.59
C GLN A 95 -9.61 -12.22 -7.64
N GLN A 96 -10.29 -13.22 -8.23
CA GLN A 96 -10.71 -14.44 -7.53
C GLN A 96 -9.47 -15.05 -6.87
N THR A 97 -9.46 -15.00 -5.54
CA THR A 97 -8.47 -15.64 -4.67
C THR A 97 -8.33 -17.14 -5.00
N THR A 98 -7.30 -17.55 -5.74
CA THR A 98 -6.86 -18.96 -5.82
C THR A 98 -6.16 -19.41 -4.53
N ILE A 99 -5.91 -18.49 -3.59
CA ILE A 99 -5.51 -18.77 -2.22
C ILE A 99 -6.59 -18.18 -1.32
N ASN A 100 -7.32 -19.03 -0.59
CA ASN A 100 -8.51 -18.79 0.24
C ASN A 100 -8.40 -17.71 1.36
N VAL A 101 -7.44 -16.79 1.27
CA VAL A 101 -7.18 -15.76 2.25
C VAL A 101 -7.18 -14.43 1.48
N SER A 102 -8.07 -13.51 1.87
CA SER A 102 -7.99 -12.12 1.45
C SER A 102 -6.53 -11.64 1.59
N VAL A 103 -5.98 -10.89 0.64
CA VAL A 103 -4.62 -10.30 0.77
C VAL A 103 -4.48 -9.58 2.12
N PHE A 104 -5.58 -8.99 2.61
CA PHE A 104 -5.66 -8.30 3.89
C PHE A 104 -5.60 -9.21 5.13
N ALA A 105 -5.67 -10.53 4.97
CA ALA A 105 -5.52 -11.52 6.03
C ALA A 105 -4.16 -12.27 5.96
N HIS A 106 -3.23 -11.79 5.12
CA HIS A 106 -1.88 -12.37 5.04
C HIS A 106 -1.09 -12.13 6.34
N PRO A 107 -0.44 -13.16 6.93
CA PRO A 107 0.22 -13.04 8.24
C PRO A 107 1.40 -12.06 8.26
N PHE A 108 1.99 -11.76 7.10
CA PHE A 108 3.09 -10.80 6.97
C PHE A 108 2.63 -9.37 6.66
N LEU A 109 1.33 -9.15 6.49
CA LEU A 109 0.78 -7.81 6.25
C LEU A 109 0.44 -7.14 7.58
N ILE A 110 1.08 -6.00 7.88
CA ILE A 110 0.82 -5.23 9.10
C ILE A 110 -0.12 -4.08 8.74
N LEU A 111 -1.34 -4.10 9.30
CA LEU A 111 -2.40 -3.13 8.99
C LEU A 111 -2.76 -2.25 10.19
N ARG A 112 -1.82 -1.97 11.09
CA ARG A 112 -2.10 -1.22 12.32
C ARG A 112 -2.56 0.21 11.98
N ASN A 113 -3.67 0.66 12.54
CA ASN A 113 -4.26 1.98 12.26
C ASN A 113 -4.53 2.26 10.77
N ALA A 114 -4.46 1.26 9.88
CA ALA A 114 -4.67 1.46 8.45
C ALA A 114 -6.16 1.65 8.15
N ARG A 115 -6.53 2.61 7.30
CA ARG A 115 -7.88 2.72 6.76
C ARG A 115 -8.03 1.75 5.60
N LEU A 116 -8.95 0.80 5.72
CA LEU A 116 -9.21 -0.25 4.75
C LEU A 116 -10.18 0.24 3.66
N SER A 117 -10.36 -0.59 2.63
CA SER A 117 -11.17 -0.26 1.46
C SER A 117 -12.61 0.12 1.74
N ASN A 118 -13.22 -0.49 2.76
CA ASN A 118 -14.59 -0.22 3.20
C ASN A 118 -14.68 0.89 4.27
N ALA A 119 -13.65 1.73 4.38
CA ALA A 119 -13.49 2.76 5.41
C ALA A 119 -13.39 2.24 6.86
N SER A 120 -13.34 0.92 7.09
CA SER A 120 -13.02 0.39 8.41
C SER A 120 -11.53 0.56 8.72
N PHE A 121 -11.15 0.38 9.99
CA PHE A 121 -9.77 0.50 10.43
C PHE A 121 -9.20 -0.86 10.84
N GLY A 122 -7.93 -1.08 10.55
CA GLY A 122 -7.19 -2.21 11.09
C GLY A 122 -6.94 -2.08 12.60
N PRO A 123 -6.26 -3.07 13.22
CA PRO A 123 -6.04 -3.08 14.66
C PRO A 123 -5.39 -1.79 15.17
N ILE A 124 -5.93 -1.25 16.26
CA ILE A 124 -5.42 0.00 16.84
C ILE A 124 -4.06 -0.25 17.52
N ASN A 125 -3.12 0.64 17.27
CA ASN A 125 -1.84 0.72 17.98
C ASN A 125 -1.61 2.15 18.46
N ASP A 126 -1.92 2.37 19.74
CA ASP A 126 -1.92 3.66 20.42
C ASP A 126 -0.54 4.35 20.41
N SER A 127 0.54 3.55 20.40
CA SER A 127 1.92 4.05 20.38
C SER A 127 2.31 4.72 19.05
N ASN A 128 1.59 4.41 17.98
CA ASN A 128 1.87 4.87 16.61
C ASN A 128 0.66 5.57 15.98
N LEU A 129 -0.28 6.06 16.81
CA LEU A 129 -1.36 6.91 16.32
C LEU A 129 -0.73 8.14 15.68
N VAL A 130 -0.87 8.26 14.36
CA VAL A 130 -0.74 9.55 13.72
C VAL A 130 -1.89 10.37 14.27
N ILE A 131 -1.57 11.41 15.06
CA ILE A 131 -2.53 12.43 15.47
C ILE A 131 -2.87 13.19 14.19
N ASP A 132 -3.77 12.63 13.40
CA ASP A 132 -4.22 13.24 12.16
C ASP A 132 -5.25 14.28 12.55
N GLY A 133 -4.89 15.56 12.47
CA GLY A 133 -5.76 16.72 12.70
C GLY A 133 -6.90 16.86 11.68
N GLY A 134 -7.42 15.74 11.17
CA GLY A 134 -8.49 15.62 10.19
C GLY A 134 -9.22 14.26 10.22
N ALA A 135 -8.84 13.30 11.09
CA ALA A 135 -9.61 12.06 11.25
C ALA A 135 -11.02 12.32 11.81
N GLU A 136 -11.19 13.37 12.63
CA GLU A 136 -12.50 13.84 13.07
C GLU A 136 -13.35 14.41 11.91
N GLU A 137 -12.74 14.96 10.85
CA GLU A 137 -13.51 15.59 9.75
C GLU A 137 -14.14 14.56 8.79
N THR A 138 -13.67 13.31 8.79
CA THR A 138 -14.20 12.24 7.92
C THR A 138 -15.17 11.29 8.62
N VAL A 139 -15.32 11.37 9.95
CA VAL A 139 -16.31 10.61 10.72
C VAL A 139 -17.47 11.55 11.08
N CYS A 140 -18.46 11.60 10.19
CA CYS A 140 -19.71 12.36 10.26
C CYS A 140 -19.66 13.85 9.85
N LYS A 141 -20.03 14.11 8.59
CA LYS A 141 -21.16 15.01 8.25
C LYS A 141 -21.98 14.43 7.11
#